data_AF-A0A957GHH3-F1
#
_entry.id   AF-A0A957GHH3-F1
#
_cell.length_a   1.000
_cell.length_b   1.000
_cell.length_c   1.000
_cell.angle_alpha   90.00
_cell.angle_beta   90.00
_cell.angle_gamma   90.00
#
_symmetry.space_group_name_H-M   'P 1'
#
loop_
_entity.id
_entity.type
_entity.pdbx_description
1 polymer ?
#
loop_
_entity_poly.entity_id
_entity_poly.type
_entity_poly.pdbx_seq_one_letter_code
_entity_poly.pdbx_strand_id
1 'polypeptide(L)' 'MPTLHVRNVPESIYKQIQERAQEQNRSFSAEVVMLLDYALASTQQSQKEVLAGIRRRRFFKPEAVGAPDTTTLLREDRER' A
#
# COMPACT_ATOMS: atom_id res chain seq x y z
N MET A 1 -19.44 -15.60 12.68
CA MET A 1 -18.90 -14.67 11.67
C MET A 1 -19.72 -13.40 11.72
N PRO A 2 -19.10 -12.20 11.69
CA PRO A 2 -19.86 -10.97 11.57
C PRO A 2 -20.55 -10.91 10.19
N THR A 3 -21.80 -10.44 10.16
CA THR A 3 -22.57 -10.26 8.92
C THR A 3 -22.89 -8.78 8.76
N LEU A 4 -22.57 -8.21 7.59
CA LEU A 4 -22.89 -6.84 7.25
C LEU A 4 -24.14 -6.79 6.36
N HIS A 5 -25.17 -6.08 6.80
CA HIS A 5 -26.37 -5.82 6.00
C HIS A 5 -26.39 -4.35 5.58
N VAL A 6 -26.30 -4.10 4.28
CA VAL A 6 -26.40 -2.75 3.70
C VAL A 6 -27.77 -2.63 3.04
N ARG A 7 -28.54 -1.59 3.41
CA ARG A 7 -29.84 -1.29 2.79
C ARG A 7 -29.72 -0.10 1.85
N ASN A 8 -30.68 0.01 0.93
CA ASN A 8 -30.80 1.14 -0.01
C ASN A 8 -29.55 1.35 -0.88
N VAL A 9 -28.92 0.26 -1.31
CA VAL A 9 -27.83 0.33 -2.30
C VAL A 9 -28.42 0.73 -3.64
N PRO A 10 -27.96 1.82 -4.28
CA PRO A 10 -28.42 2.18 -5.61
C PRO A 10 -28.13 1.06 -6.61
N GLU A 11 -29.06 0.81 -7.53
CA GLU A 11 -28.93 -0.26 -8.52
C GLU A 11 -27.67 -0.10 -9.38
N SER A 12 -27.28 1.14 -9.67
CA SER A 12 -26.06 1.46 -10.40
C SER A 12 -24.80 0.94 -9.72
N ILE A 13 -24.70 1.11 -8.39
CA ILE A 13 -23.55 0.64 -7.60
C ILE A 13 -23.55 -0.88 -7.52
N TYR A 14 -24.72 -1.48 -7.31
CA TYR A 14 -24.85 -2.94 -7.29
C TYR A 14 -24.33 -3.58 -8.59
N LYS A 15 -24.75 -3.04 -9.74
CA LYS A 15 -24.29 -3.52 -11.06
C LYS A 15 -22.79 -3.35 -11.27
N GLN A 16 -22.23 -2.20 -10.91
CA GLN A 16 -20.78 -1.97 -11.02
C GLN A 16 -19.96 -2.97 -10.20
N ILE A 17 -20.38 -3.27 -8.96
CA ILE A 17 -19.69 -4.27 -8.13
C ILE A 17 -19.85 -5.67 -8.74
N GLN A 18 -21.02 -5.98 -9.28
CA GLN A 18 -21.29 -7.27 -9.92
C GLN A 18 -20.44 -7.49 -11.17
N GLU A 19 -20.36 -6.50 -12.06
CA GLU A 19 -19.52 -6.54 -13.27
C GLU A 19 -18.04 -6.72 -12.91
N ARG A 20 -17.55 -5.93 -11.96
CA ARG A 20 -16.18 -6.02 -11.46
C ARG A 20 -15.88 -7.39 -10.84
N ALA A 21 -16.82 -7.96 -10.08
CA ALA A 21 -16.67 -9.29 -9.51
C ALA A 21 -16.56 -10.37 -10.60
N GLN A 22 -17.34 -10.25 -11.68
CA GLN A 22 -17.24 -11.16 -12.83
C GLN A 22 -15.90 -11.05 -13.54
N GLU A 23 -15.43 -9.84 -13.82
CA GLU A 23 -14.11 -9.60 -14.44
C GLU A 23 -12.97 -10.20 -13.62
N GLN A 24 -13.07 -10.11 -12.29
CA GLN A 24 -12.06 -10.62 -11.36
C GLN A 24 -12.24 -12.11 -11.03
N ASN A 25 -13.24 -12.80 -11.60
CA ASN A 25 -13.62 -14.19 -11.30
C ASN A 25 -13.83 -14.44 -9.80
N ARG A 26 -14.53 -13.53 -9.13
CA ARG A 26 -14.79 -13.56 -7.68
C ARG A 26 -16.29 -13.58 -7.40
N SER A 27 -16.64 -14.08 -6.21
CA SER A 27 -18.00 -13.93 -5.72
C SER A 27 -18.27 -12.47 -5.35
N PHE A 28 -19.53 -12.05 -5.45
CA PHE A 28 -19.95 -10.70 -5.07
C PHE A 28 -19.53 -10.34 -3.64
N SER A 29 -19.75 -11.25 -2.69
CA SER A 29 -19.35 -11.06 -1.29
C SER A 29 -17.85 -10.88 -1.13
N ALA A 30 -17.03 -11.63 -1.89
CA ALA A 30 -15.58 -11.49 -1.84
C ALA A 30 -15.12 -10.14 -2.41
N GLU A 31 -15.74 -9.66 -3.48
CA GLU A 31 -15.44 -8.35 -4.05
C GLU A 31 -15.82 -7.21 -3.09
N VAL A 32 -16.97 -7.30 -2.43
CA VAL A 32 -17.39 -6.33 -1.41
C VAL A 32 -16.40 -6.27 -0.25
N VAL A 33 -15.94 -7.41 0.25
CA VAL A 33 -14.93 -7.47 1.32
C VAL A 33 -13.62 -6.82 0.87
N MET A 34 -13.17 -7.10 -0.36
CA MET A 34 -11.97 -6.47 -0.95
C MET A 34 -12.10 -4.94 -1.05
N LEU A 35 -13.25 -4.44 -1.53
CA LEU A 35 -13.49 -3.01 -1.65
C LEU A 35 -13.46 -2.31 -0.29
N LEU A 36 -14.04 -2.94 0.74
CA LEU A 36 -14.00 -2.43 2.11
C LEU A 36 -12.57 -2.43 2.67
N ASP A 37 -11.81 -3.49 2.45
CA ASP A 37 -10.41 -3.58 2.89
C ASP A 37 -9.55 -2.50 2.22
N TYR A 38 -9.70 -2.30 0.92
CA TYR A 38 -9.02 -1.24 0.17
C TYR A 38 -9.40 0.17 0.68
N ALA A 39 -10.67 0.42 0.99
CA ALA A 39 -11.12 1.70 1.53
C ALA A 39 -10.54 1.98 2.93
N LEU A 40 -10.42 0.94 3.77
CA LEU A 40 -9.82 1.05 5.10
C LEU A 40 -8.30 1.24 5.01
N ALA A 41 -7.62 0.51 4.13
CA ALA A 41 -6.17 0.63 3.93
C ALA A 41 -5.77 1.99 3.34
N SER A 42 -6.55 2.50 2.37
CA SER A 42 -6.32 3.82 1.78
C SER A 42 -6.59 4.97 2.75
N THR A 43 -7.47 4.78 3.73
CA THR A 43 -7.68 5.74 4.82
C THR A 43 -6.52 5.71 5.82
N GLN A 44 -5.94 4.54 6.07
CA GLN A 44 -4.80 4.40 7.00
C GLN A 44 -3.49 4.97 6.44
N GLN A 45 -3.22 4.80 5.15
CA GLN A 45 -2.03 5.41 4.54
C GLN A 45 -2.27 6.89 4.24
N SER A 46 -2.18 7.72 5.28
CA SER A 46 -2.09 9.16 5.05
C SER A 46 -0.89 9.44 4.15
N GLN A 47 -1.04 10.32 3.15
CA GLN A 47 0.07 10.77 2.31
C GLN A 47 1.29 11.21 3.15
N LYS A 48 1.04 11.69 4.37
CA LYS A 48 2.06 12.01 5.38
C LYS A 48 2.89 10.80 5.82
N GLU A 49 2.29 9.63 6.05
CA GLU A 49 3.02 8.41 6.44
C GLU A 49 3.87 7.86 5.30
N VAL A 50 3.34 7.89 4.07
CA VAL A 50 4.11 7.53 2.88
C VAL A 50 5.29 8.47 2.70
N LEU A 51 5.08 9.79 2.79
CA LEU A 51 6.14 10.79 2.73
C LEU A 51 7.13 10.67 3.90
N ALA A 52 6.66 10.34 5.10
CA ALA A 52 7.52 10.08 6.26
C ALA A 52 8.39 8.84 6.05
N GLY A 53 7.85 7.76 5.49
CA GLY A 53 8.58 6.56 5.11
C GLY A 53 9.66 6.84 4.05
N ILE A 54 9.33 7.64 3.02
CA ILE A 54 10.29 8.07 1.98
C ILE A 54 11.40 8.93 2.60
N ARG A 55 11.05 9.91 3.45
CA ARG A 55 12.04 10.75 4.16
C ARG A 55 12.97 9.90 5.02
N ARG A 56 12.43 8.96 5.81
CA ARG A 56 13.23 8.09 6.69
C ARG A 56 14.27 7.25 5.93
N ARG A 57 13.94 6.80 4.71
CA ARG A 57 14.88 6.03 3.86
C ARG A 57 15.95 6.92 3.21
N ARG A 58 15.62 8.16 2.85
CA ARG A 58 16.59 9.11 2.26
C ARG A 58 17.68 9.56 3.24
N PHE A 59 17.41 9.50 4.54
CA PHE A 59 18.36 9.89 5.59
C PHE A 59 19.00 8.68 6.29
N PHE A 60 19.18 7.56 5.60
CA PHE A 60 20.05 6.50 6.13
C PHE A 60 21.46 7.09 6.30
N LYS A 61 21.89 7.22 7.56
CA LYS A 61 23.24 7.69 7.93
C LYS A 61 24.11 6.47 8.18
N PRO A 62 25.02 6.10 7.26
CA PRO A 62 25.89 4.93 7.39
C PRO A 62 26.72 4.98 8.69
N GLU A 63 27.13 6.18 9.08
CA GLU A 63 27.86 6.48 10.32
C GLU A 63 27.15 5.96 11.58
N ALA A 64 25.81 5.98 11.62
CA ALA A 64 25.03 5.56 12.77
C ALA A 64 24.97 4.03 12.96
N VAL A 65 25.35 3.27 11.94
CA VAL A 65 25.43 1.79 11.98
C VAL A 65 26.87 1.28 11.83
N GLY A 66 27.86 2.17 11.95
CA GLY A 66 29.28 1.83 11.78
C GLY A 66 29.64 1.40 10.37
N ALA A 67 28.79 1.69 9.38
CA ALA A 67 29.09 1.40 7.99
C ALA A 67 30.06 2.47 7.45
N PRO A 68 31.15 2.07 6.77
CA PRO A 68 32.08 3.01 6.15
C PRO A 68 31.36 3.87 5.11
N ASP A 69 31.83 5.11 4.94
CA ASP A 69 31.29 5.98 3.92
C ASP A 69 31.46 5.33 2.54
N THR A 70 30.38 5.27 1.76
CA THR A 70 30.41 4.67 0.43
C THR A 70 31.36 5.43 -0.50
N THR A 71 31.59 6.73 -0.25
CA THR A 71 32.53 7.51 -1.06
C THR A 71 33.99 7.12 -0.82
N THR A 72 34.35 6.64 0.37
CA THR A 72 35.71 6.18 0.68
C THR A 72 35.96 4.81 0.05
N LEU A 73 35.00 3.89 0.13
CA LEU A 73 35.08 2.59 -0.53
C LEU A 73 35.23 2.69 -2.06
N LEU A 74 34.50 3.62 -2.69
CA LEU A 74 34.61 3.87 -4.13
C LEU A 74 35.97 4.48 -4.54
N ARG A 75 36.67 5.16 -3.62
CA ARG A 75 38.01 5.71 -3.88
C ARG A 75 39.06 4.62 -3.77
N GLU A 76 38.98 3.77 -2.75
CA GLU A 76 39.87 2.61 -2.57
C GLU A 76 39.80 1.63 -3.75
N ASP A 77 38.60 1.37 -4.28
CA ASP A 77 38.41 0.47 -5.43
C ASP A 77 38.96 1.05 -6.75
N ARG A 78 39.05 2.39 -6.86
CA ARG A 78 39.64 3.06 -8.02
C ARG A 78 41.16 3.16 -8.00
N GLU A 79 41.77 3.00 -6.84
CA GLU A 79 43.23 3.02 -6.67
C GLU A 79 43.86 1.61 -6.68
N ARG A 80 43.03 0.57 -6.89
CA ARG A 80 43.48 -0.78 -7.24
C ARG A 80 43.66 -0.95 -8.74
#